data_AF-A0A4Z1K4M1-F1
#
_entry.id   AF-A0A4Z1K4M1-F1
#
_cell.length_a   1.000
_cell.length_b   1.000
_cell.length_c   1.000
_cell.angle_alpha   90.00
_cell.angle_beta   90.00
_cell.angle_gamma   90.00
#
_symmetry.space_group_name_H-M   'P 1'
#
loop_
_entity.id
_entity.type
_entity.pdbx_description
1 polymer ?
#
loop_
_entity_poly.entity_id
_entity_poly.type
_entity_poly.pdbx_seq_one_letter_code
_entity_poly.pdbx_strand_id
1 'polypeptide(L)'
;MRLYEYGHSIRTCRIFARVATKKWPAQKLRQLATAAPLQVEKYDIACGISGHITVEIRNGFLLRDSPKTPLVIYLPPYPSSPLSSFHTPSWLLNSYPVINIPYRWSHDPKTSFRKQRSHAFPIPLHDTLQAYSWLLKIYLPSLLPEPKPLESTYFYNNPKPIQRPLLIYGSYLGGTLATSLALTESFTSSFLPTKIHSLIVHNGIFNWTPISTTPDPSIFNSESADSSPNLSYNRLSTLDLYESSPWTTLTLHALKTRLFSSPSQTFDPFASPILFFRNSGISVPQRWPVPPPASIPPTETSSFESTGSIEADDFSRYPDPQFPHPDLSNECATEDDEEEPHETLLESRKSNLIFPPANSSLRIPRSLFTYSSFPFTGEKAFDISQNISQDEGKIGEKDEGEKGNNIFKQQAQELTKLMRRSVVLHELKVRVQWDEDCDAGENAKERVTEMEVGDAGWDGAVERDTVVREWIDEGGL
;
A
#
# COMPACT_ATOMS: atom_id res chain seq x y z
N MET A 1 73.57 -11.90 -1.84
CA MET A 1 73.04 -12.71 -0.72
C MET A 1 71.65 -12.18 -0.41
N ARG A 2 70.60 -13.00 -0.60
CA ARG A 2 69.23 -13.00 0.00
C ARG A 2 68.57 -11.66 0.40
N LEU A 3 67.28 -11.36 0.23
CA LEU A 3 66.01 -12.00 -0.19
C LEU A 3 64.99 -10.83 -0.25
N TYR A 4 63.90 -10.97 -1.04
CA TYR A 4 62.51 -10.44 -0.94
C TYR A 4 62.21 -9.25 0.01
N GLU A 5 61.34 -8.28 -0.34
CA GLU A 5 59.93 -8.44 -0.67
C GLU A 5 59.37 -7.29 -1.53
N TYR A 6 58.49 -7.65 -2.46
CA TYR A 6 57.69 -6.77 -3.30
C TYR A 6 56.32 -6.57 -2.65
N GLY A 7 55.94 -5.34 -2.33
CA GLY A 7 54.59 -4.97 -1.91
C GLY A 7 53.84 -4.25 -3.03
N HIS A 8 53.03 -4.99 -3.79
CA HIS A 8 52.06 -4.45 -4.75
C HIS A 8 50.81 -3.97 -4.01
N SER A 9 50.57 -2.66 -3.96
CA SER A 9 49.26 -2.08 -3.60
C SER A 9 48.49 -1.79 -4.88
N ILE A 10 47.60 -2.71 -5.25
CA ILE A 10 46.73 -2.62 -6.42
C ILE A 10 45.69 -1.52 -6.18
N ARG A 11 45.84 -0.39 -6.88
CA ARG A 11 44.74 0.53 -7.17
C ARG A 11 43.76 -0.22 -8.08
N THR A 12 42.56 -0.50 -7.58
CA THR A 12 41.45 -1.02 -8.39
C THR A 12 41.00 0.06 -9.38
N CYS A 13 41.55 0.02 -10.60
CA CYS A 13 40.94 0.64 -11.77
C CYS A 13 39.64 -0.13 -12.10
N ARG A 14 38.48 0.52 -11.90
CA ARG A 14 37.22 0.05 -12.49
C ARG A 14 37.31 0.26 -14.00
N ILE A 15 37.47 -0.84 -14.73
CA ILE A 15 37.34 -0.90 -16.18
C ILE A 15 35.84 -0.77 -16.50
N PHE A 16 35.47 0.29 -17.21
CA PHE A 16 34.13 0.42 -17.79
C PHE A 16 33.97 -0.62 -18.90
N ALA A 17 33.25 -1.70 -18.61
CA ALA A 17 32.74 -2.58 -19.65
C ALA A 17 31.57 -1.85 -20.35
N ARG A 18 31.82 -1.38 -21.58
CA ARG A 18 30.78 -0.87 -22.48
C ARG A 18 29.89 -2.03 -22.91
N VAL A 19 28.75 -2.21 -22.25
CA VAL A 19 27.64 -3.01 -22.77
C VAL A 19 26.85 -2.13 -23.72
N ALA A 20 26.85 -2.48 -25.01
CA ALA A 20 26.08 -1.81 -26.04
C ALA A 20 24.59 -2.19 -25.90
N THR A 21 23.86 -1.48 -25.04
CA THR A 21 22.40 -1.51 -25.08
C THR A 21 21.95 -0.75 -26.33
N LYS A 22 21.15 -1.42 -27.17
CA LYS A 22 20.50 -0.79 -28.33
C LYS A 22 19.62 0.35 -27.81
N LYS A 23 20.13 1.57 -27.88
CA LYS A 23 19.39 2.80 -27.63
C LYS A 23 18.21 2.83 -28.58
N TRP A 24 17.00 2.77 -28.03
CA TRP A 24 15.80 3.16 -28.74
C TRP A 24 15.94 4.64 -29.11
N PRO A 25 15.49 5.07 -30.30
CA PRO A 25 15.60 6.47 -30.67
C PRO A 25 14.76 7.29 -29.69
N ALA A 26 15.44 8.09 -28.87
CA ALA A 26 14.81 9.11 -28.05
C ALA A 26 14.03 10.03 -28.99
N GLN A 27 12.71 9.84 -29.04
CA GLN A 27 11.82 10.81 -29.67
C GLN A 27 11.96 12.10 -28.88
N LYS A 28 12.62 13.09 -29.49
CA LYS A 28 12.67 14.46 -28.96
C LYS A 28 11.26 14.88 -28.58
N LEU A 29 11.05 15.10 -27.28
CA LEU A 29 9.87 15.67 -26.69
C LEU A 29 9.62 17.03 -27.38
N ARG A 30 8.63 17.09 -28.27
CA ARG A 30 8.16 18.38 -28.78
C ARG A 30 7.46 19.06 -27.62
N GLN A 31 8.08 20.10 -27.08
CA GLN A 31 7.41 21.09 -26.26
C GLN A 31 6.28 21.70 -27.10
N LEU A 32 5.06 21.20 -26.93
CA LEU A 32 3.86 21.88 -27.40
C LEU A 32 3.29 22.65 -26.21
N ALA A 33 3.85 23.83 -26.01
CA ALA A 33 3.18 24.88 -25.25
C ALA A 33 2.07 25.45 -26.13
N THR A 34 0.85 24.93 -25.97
CA THR A 34 -0.36 25.67 -26.32
C THR A 34 -1.39 25.37 -25.24
N ALA A 35 -1.84 26.41 -24.54
CA ALA A 35 -2.85 26.38 -23.49
C ALA A 35 -4.24 25.99 -24.05
N ALA A 36 -4.40 24.75 -24.48
CA ALA A 36 -5.72 24.15 -24.63
C ALA A 36 -6.25 23.86 -23.21
N PRO A 37 -7.51 24.20 -22.89
CA PRO A 37 -8.09 23.82 -21.61
C PRO A 37 -7.97 22.30 -21.46
N LEU A 38 -7.36 21.86 -20.35
CA LEU A 38 -7.27 20.45 -19.97
C LEU A 38 -8.65 19.82 -20.14
N GLN A 39 -8.84 19.02 -21.19
CA GLN A 39 -10.12 18.37 -21.44
C GLN A 39 -10.30 17.31 -20.34
N VAL A 40 -11.27 17.55 -19.47
CA VAL A 40 -11.64 16.63 -18.39
C VAL A 40 -12.97 15.98 -18.77
N GLU A 41 -12.95 14.66 -18.93
CA GLU A 41 -14.14 13.83 -19.12
C GLU A 41 -14.50 13.20 -17.76
N LYS A 42 -15.77 13.26 -17.35
CA LYS A 42 -16.24 12.63 -16.11
C LYS A 42 -17.23 11.53 -16.41
N TYR A 43 -17.10 10.40 -15.72
CA TYR A 43 -17.97 9.25 -15.90
C TYR A 43 -18.43 8.71 -14.55
N ASP A 44 -19.74 8.56 -14.38
CA ASP A 44 -20.33 7.93 -13.20
C ASP A 44 -20.36 6.41 -13.38
N ILE A 45 -19.71 5.71 -12.46
CA ILE A 45 -19.59 4.25 -12.47
C ILE A 45 -20.39 3.72 -11.29
N ALA A 46 -21.36 2.85 -11.59
CA ALA A 46 -22.13 2.14 -10.57
C ALA A 46 -21.27 1.07 -9.89
N CYS A 47 -21.18 1.11 -8.56
CA CYS A 47 -20.46 0.19 -7.69
C CYS A 47 -21.44 -0.73 -6.95
N GLY A 48 -22.32 -1.39 -7.71
CA GLY A 48 -23.35 -2.28 -7.18
C GLY A 48 -24.30 -1.60 -6.19
N ILE A 49 -24.63 -2.29 -5.11
CA ILE A 49 -25.50 -1.76 -4.03
C ILE A 49 -24.80 -0.69 -3.18
N SER A 50 -23.47 -0.59 -3.27
CA SER A 50 -22.70 0.32 -2.43
C SER A 50 -22.84 1.77 -2.89
N GLY A 51 -23.24 2.05 -4.13
CA GLY A 51 -23.45 3.40 -4.66
C GLY A 51 -22.75 3.63 -5.99
N HIS A 52 -22.21 4.83 -6.21
CA HIS A 52 -21.46 5.18 -7.42
C HIS A 52 -20.18 5.93 -7.07
N ILE A 53 -19.24 5.93 -8.01
CA ILE A 53 -18.03 6.77 -8.00
C ILE A 53 -17.93 7.51 -9.33
N THR A 54 -17.42 8.74 -9.32
CA THR A 54 -17.22 9.53 -10.53
C THR A 54 -15.74 9.52 -10.90
N VAL A 55 -15.37 8.82 -11.97
CA VAL A 55 -13.98 8.84 -12.46
C VAL A 55 -13.74 10.06 -13.35
N GLU A 56 -12.54 10.59 -13.30
CA GLU A 56 -12.12 11.72 -14.16
C GLU A 56 -11.01 11.28 -15.10
N ILE A 57 -11.16 11.55 -16.39
CA ILE A 57 -10.15 11.28 -17.41
C ILE A 57 -9.64 12.60 -17.96
N ARG A 58 -8.33 12.79 -17.91
CA ARG A 58 -7.62 13.98 -18.38
C ARG A 58 -6.75 13.61 -19.58
N ASN A 59 -6.76 14.47 -20.59
CA ASN A 59 -6.09 14.25 -21.87
C ASN A 59 -6.51 12.94 -22.58
N GLY A 60 -7.76 12.50 -22.40
CA GLY A 60 -8.27 11.27 -22.99
C GLY A 60 -8.16 11.23 -24.52
N PHE A 61 -8.14 12.38 -25.19
CA PHE A 61 -7.94 12.48 -26.64
C PHE A 61 -6.62 11.85 -27.13
N LEU A 62 -5.54 11.90 -26.33
CA LEU A 62 -4.24 11.28 -26.66
C LEU A 62 -4.32 9.75 -26.79
N LEU A 63 -5.33 9.14 -26.18
CA LEU A 63 -5.54 7.69 -26.25
C LEU A 63 -6.10 7.24 -27.61
N ARG A 64 -6.76 8.14 -28.35
CA ARG A 64 -7.34 7.85 -29.67
C ARG A 64 -6.28 7.78 -30.77
N ASP A 65 -5.19 8.52 -30.62
CA ASP A 65 -4.14 8.62 -31.63
C ASP A 65 -3.35 7.32 -31.79
N SER A 66 -3.17 6.55 -30.70
CA SER A 66 -2.41 5.30 -30.74
C SER A 66 -2.79 4.33 -29.62
N PRO A 67 -2.91 3.02 -29.92
CA PRO A 67 -3.07 1.97 -28.91
C PRO A 67 -1.81 1.76 -28.07
N LYS A 68 -0.66 2.33 -28.47
CA LYS A 68 0.60 2.29 -27.71
C LYS A 68 0.72 3.40 -26.68
N THR A 69 -0.12 4.44 -26.76
CA THR A 69 -0.05 5.57 -25.82
C THR A 69 -0.29 5.05 -24.40
N PRO A 70 0.68 5.18 -23.47
CA PRO A 70 0.50 4.73 -22.09
C PRO A 70 -0.64 5.48 -21.42
N LEU A 71 -1.37 4.79 -20.54
CA LEU A 71 -2.40 5.39 -19.69
C LEU A 71 -1.98 5.28 -18.23
N VAL A 72 -2.06 6.40 -17.50
CA VAL A 72 -1.81 6.42 -16.07
C VAL A 72 -3.10 6.27 -15.29
N ILE A 73 -3.19 5.25 -14.46
CA ILE A 73 -4.25 5.06 -13.47
C ILE A 73 -3.78 5.66 -12.16
N TYR A 74 -4.41 6.76 -11.74
CA TYR A 74 -4.08 7.46 -10.51
C TYR A 74 -5.09 7.12 -9.42
N LEU A 75 -4.58 6.64 -8.27
CA LEU A 75 -5.34 6.39 -7.06
C LEU A 75 -4.96 7.44 -6.01
N PRO A 76 -5.91 8.30 -5.58
CA PRO A 76 -5.63 9.42 -4.68
C PRO A 76 -5.14 8.94 -3.29
N PRO A 77 -4.47 9.80 -2.51
CA PRO A 77 -3.90 9.42 -1.21
C PRO A 77 -4.93 9.00 -0.16
N TYR A 78 -6.11 9.62 -0.18
CA TYR A 78 -7.22 9.35 0.72
C TYR A 78 -8.54 9.52 -0.03
N PRO A 79 -9.65 8.96 0.50
CA PRO A 79 -10.97 9.04 -0.11
C PRO A 79 -11.34 10.46 -0.48
N SER A 80 -11.56 10.68 -1.77
CA SER A 80 -11.94 11.98 -2.31
C SER A 80 -13.46 12.02 -2.46
N SER A 81 -14.11 12.98 -1.80
CA SER A 81 -15.43 13.42 -2.25
C SER A 81 -15.29 14.01 -3.66
N PRO A 82 -16.27 13.87 -4.57
CA PRO A 82 -16.22 14.42 -5.94
C PRO A 82 -16.00 15.95 -6.04
N LEU A 83 -15.86 16.63 -4.90
CA LEU A 83 -15.65 18.08 -4.76
C LEU A 83 -14.22 18.46 -4.38
N SER A 84 -13.36 17.52 -3.95
CA SER A 84 -11.96 17.85 -3.64
C SER A 84 -11.07 17.61 -4.87
N SER A 85 -10.58 18.70 -5.46
CA SER A 85 -9.67 18.66 -6.60
C SER A 85 -8.29 18.21 -6.13
N PHE A 86 -8.10 16.91 -5.99
CA PHE A 86 -6.75 16.38 -5.81
C PHE A 86 -5.87 16.79 -6.99
N HIS A 87 -4.80 17.49 -6.66
CA HIS A 87 -3.81 17.92 -7.63
C HIS A 87 -2.92 16.74 -7.97
N THR A 88 -3.35 15.90 -8.93
CA THR A 88 -2.43 15.02 -9.64
C THR A 88 -1.21 15.85 -10.04
N PRO A 89 0.03 15.36 -9.83
CA PRO A 89 1.23 16.16 -10.11
C PRO A 89 1.16 16.76 -11.52
N SER A 90 1.32 18.08 -11.63
CA SER A 90 1.02 18.80 -12.87
C SER A 90 1.83 18.28 -14.06
N TRP A 91 3.04 17.77 -13.81
CA TRP A 91 3.85 17.15 -14.84
C TRP A 91 3.27 15.86 -15.41
N LEU A 92 2.61 15.05 -14.58
CA LEU A 92 1.97 13.82 -15.01
C LEU A 92 0.82 14.16 -15.96
N LEU A 93 0.06 15.20 -15.62
CA LEU A 93 -1.00 15.76 -16.46
C LEU A 93 -0.49 16.44 -17.74
N ASN A 94 0.75 16.93 -17.77
CA ASN A 94 1.31 17.56 -18.98
C ASN A 94 1.88 16.52 -19.95
N SER A 95 2.23 15.33 -19.46
CA SER A 95 2.94 14.31 -20.25
C SER A 95 2.08 13.13 -20.66
N TYR A 96 1.02 12.81 -19.90
CA TYR A 96 0.28 11.57 -20.09
C TYR A 96 -1.25 11.76 -20.02
N PRO A 97 -2.03 10.88 -20.69
CA PRO A 97 -3.43 10.69 -20.34
C PRO A 97 -3.52 10.03 -18.96
N VAL A 98 -4.40 10.57 -18.12
CA VAL A 98 -4.55 10.15 -16.72
C VAL A 98 -6.01 9.87 -16.43
N ILE A 99 -6.31 8.71 -15.85
CA ILE A 99 -7.59 8.42 -15.22
C ILE A 99 -7.42 8.48 -13.69
N ASN A 100 -8.16 9.38 -13.05
CA ASN A 100 -8.28 9.45 -11.59
C ASN A 100 -9.45 8.57 -11.15
N ILE A 101 -9.16 7.56 -10.32
CA ILE A 101 -10.16 6.65 -9.76
C ILE A 101 -10.34 7.00 -8.27
N PRO A 102 -11.38 7.79 -7.90
CA PRO A 102 -11.70 7.97 -6.49
C PRO A 102 -12.30 6.69 -5.92
N TYR A 103 -12.17 6.52 -4.61
CA TYR A 103 -12.68 5.39 -3.86
C TYR A 103 -13.22 5.86 -2.51
N ARG A 104 -14.14 5.08 -1.93
CA ARG A 104 -14.76 5.42 -0.64
C ARG A 104 -14.20 4.54 0.45
N TRP A 105 -13.58 5.14 1.46
CA TRP A 105 -12.98 4.43 2.59
C TRP A 105 -13.20 5.17 3.91
N SER A 106 -14.31 4.89 4.57
CA SER A 106 -14.64 5.57 5.83
C SER A 106 -15.56 4.69 6.67
N HIS A 107 -15.22 4.46 7.92
CA HIS A 107 -16.01 3.69 8.86
C HIS A 107 -16.35 4.57 10.06
N ASP A 108 -17.63 4.59 10.42
CA ASP A 108 -18.07 5.15 11.69
C ASP A 108 -18.80 4.02 12.46
N PRO A 109 -18.21 3.51 13.55
CA PRO A 109 -18.76 2.40 14.31
C PRO A 109 -20.13 2.72 14.94
N LYS A 110 -20.45 4.01 15.11
CA LYS A 110 -21.76 4.45 15.63
C LYS A 110 -22.85 4.44 14.58
N THR A 111 -22.51 4.25 13.31
CA THR A 111 -23.46 4.21 12.21
C THR A 111 -23.68 2.78 11.72
N SER A 112 -24.92 2.32 11.72
CA SER A 112 -25.29 1.02 11.15
C SER A 112 -24.81 0.91 9.69
N PHE A 113 -24.28 -0.27 9.32
CA PHE A 113 -23.85 -0.62 7.96
C PHE A 113 -24.89 -0.31 6.87
N ARG A 114 -26.19 -0.27 7.20
CA ARG A 114 -27.26 0.03 6.23
C ARG A 114 -27.39 1.52 5.89
N LYS A 115 -26.75 2.43 6.64
CA LYS A 115 -26.70 3.86 6.28
C LYS A 115 -25.57 4.08 5.27
N GLN A 116 -25.89 4.71 4.13
CA GLN A 116 -25.03 5.00 2.97
C GLN A 116 -23.75 5.85 3.26
N ARG A 117 -23.32 5.97 4.52
CA ARG A 117 -22.19 6.83 4.94
C ARG A 117 -20.99 6.05 5.51
N SER A 118 -21.15 4.76 5.83
CA SER A 118 -20.03 3.90 6.25
C SER A 118 -19.60 3.00 5.09
N HIS A 119 -18.41 3.28 4.56
CA HIS A 119 -17.68 2.54 3.53
C HIS A 119 -16.41 1.91 4.12
N ALA A 120 -16.57 1.02 5.10
CA ALA A 120 -15.43 0.24 5.60
C ALA A 120 -14.83 -0.64 4.50
N PHE A 121 -13.59 -1.07 4.69
CA PHE A 121 -13.03 -2.16 3.87
C PHE A 121 -14.02 -3.36 3.83
N PRO A 122 -14.26 -4.04 2.68
CA PRO A 122 -13.57 -3.98 1.39
C PRO A 122 -14.20 -3.04 0.33
N ILE A 123 -15.11 -2.14 0.69
CA ILE A 123 -15.75 -1.22 -0.27
C ILE A 123 -14.76 -0.43 -1.17
N PRO A 124 -13.68 0.18 -0.67
CA PRO A 124 -12.72 0.89 -1.54
C PRO A 124 -12.03 -0.01 -2.57
N LEU A 125 -11.84 -1.29 -2.25
CA LEU A 125 -11.30 -2.27 -3.18
C LEU A 125 -12.30 -2.55 -4.31
N HIS A 126 -13.58 -2.73 -3.95
CA HIS A 126 -14.65 -2.91 -4.93
C HIS A 126 -14.83 -1.69 -5.84
N ASP A 127 -14.78 -0.48 -5.29
CA ASP A 127 -14.82 0.77 -6.06
C ASP A 127 -13.69 0.79 -7.10
N THR A 128 -12.45 0.52 -6.66
CA THR A 128 -11.26 0.51 -7.52
C THR A 128 -11.36 -0.54 -8.63
N LEU A 129 -11.75 -1.79 -8.28
CA LEU A 129 -11.85 -2.88 -9.23
C LEU A 129 -12.99 -2.68 -10.24
N GLN A 130 -14.09 -2.07 -9.82
CA GLN A 130 -15.21 -1.76 -10.68
C GLN A 130 -14.84 -0.66 -11.70
N ALA A 131 -14.16 0.40 -11.26
CA ALA A 131 -13.64 1.42 -12.17
C ALA A 131 -12.59 0.85 -13.15
N TYR A 132 -11.68 0.02 -12.67
CA TYR A 132 -10.70 -0.67 -13.52
C TYR A 132 -11.38 -1.57 -14.56
N SER A 133 -12.41 -2.33 -14.14
CA SER A 133 -13.18 -3.17 -15.04
C SER A 133 -13.93 -2.37 -16.10
N TRP A 134 -14.57 -1.25 -15.70
CA TRP A 134 -15.22 -0.33 -16.62
C TRP A 134 -14.23 0.25 -17.63
N LEU A 135 -13.04 0.66 -17.17
CA LEU A 135 -11.98 1.20 -18.03
C LEU A 135 -11.61 0.20 -19.13
N LEU A 136 -11.36 -1.05 -18.75
CA LEU A 136 -10.91 -2.09 -19.69
C LEU A 136 -12.02 -2.60 -20.62
N LYS A 137 -13.26 -2.71 -20.12
CA LYS A 137 -14.37 -3.34 -20.86
C LYS A 137 -15.23 -2.36 -21.65
N ILE A 138 -15.24 -1.08 -21.26
CA ILE A 138 -16.15 -0.08 -21.82
C ILE A 138 -15.35 1.08 -22.43
N TYR A 139 -14.57 1.80 -21.61
CA TYR A 139 -13.93 3.03 -22.07
C TYR A 139 -12.86 2.77 -23.15
N LEU A 140 -11.84 1.96 -22.86
CA LEU A 140 -10.75 1.73 -23.82
C LEU A 140 -11.22 1.08 -25.14
N PRO A 141 -12.12 0.08 -25.14
CA PRO A 141 -12.68 -0.46 -26.37
C PRO A 141 -13.46 0.59 -27.19
N SER A 142 -14.16 1.53 -26.53
CA SER A 142 -14.91 2.59 -27.23
C SER A 142 -14.02 3.61 -27.98
N LEU A 143 -12.72 3.64 -27.68
CA LEU A 143 -11.75 4.50 -28.36
C LEU A 143 -11.18 3.87 -29.65
N LEU A 144 -11.38 2.57 -29.85
CA LEU A 144 -10.89 1.89 -31.05
C LEU A 144 -11.82 2.19 -32.23
N PRO A 145 -11.28 2.44 -33.45
CA PRO A 145 -12.11 2.57 -34.64
C PRO A 145 -12.94 1.31 -34.85
N GLU A 146 -14.20 1.46 -35.29
CA GLU A 146 -15.00 0.32 -35.73
C GLU A 146 -14.21 -0.50 -36.77
N PRO A 147 -14.21 -1.84 -36.67
CA PRO A 147 -13.52 -2.67 -37.65
C PRO A 147 -14.12 -2.39 -39.02
N LYS A 148 -13.30 -1.90 -39.96
CA LYS A 148 -13.71 -1.78 -41.36
C LYS A 148 -14.21 -3.16 -41.83
N PRO A 149 -15.34 -3.24 -42.54
CA PRO A 149 -15.85 -4.50 -43.04
C PRO A 149 -14.75 -5.17 -43.88
N LEU A 150 -14.38 -6.39 -43.47
CA LEU A 150 -13.28 -7.15 -44.06
C LEU A 150 -13.58 -7.40 -45.55
N GLU A 151 -12.74 -6.88 -46.44
CA GLU A 151 -12.58 -7.47 -47.76
C GLU A 151 -12.04 -8.89 -47.59
N SER A 152 -12.72 -9.83 -48.24
CA SER A 152 -12.70 -11.28 -48.02
C SER A 152 -11.43 -11.97 -48.54
N THR A 153 -10.23 -11.52 -48.13
CA THR A 153 -9.00 -12.08 -48.71
C THR A 153 -7.78 -12.16 -47.79
N TYR A 154 -7.91 -12.39 -46.48
CA TYR A 154 -6.75 -12.81 -45.66
C TYR A 154 -7.14 -13.80 -44.56
N PHE A 155 -7.20 -15.09 -44.91
CA PHE A 155 -7.13 -16.17 -43.94
C PHE A 155 -5.67 -16.35 -43.46
N TYR A 156 -5.51 -16.61 -42.16
CA TYR A 156 -4.26 -16.98 -41.47
C TYR A 156 -3.25 -15.85 -41.23
N ASN A 157 -3.62 -14.90 -40.37
CA ASN A 157 -2.74 -14.34 -39.33
C ASN A 157 -3.63 -13.44 -38.48
N ASN A 158 -4.04 -13.87 -37.28
CA ASN A 158 -4.56 -12.92 -36.30
C ASN A 158 -3.34 -12.18 -35.73
N PRO A 159 -3.06 -10.93 -36.13
CA PRO A 159 -1.94 -10.21 -35.55
C PRO A 159 -2.18 -10.08 -34.04
N LYS A 160 -1.14 -10.33 -33.24
CA LYS A 160 -1.22 -10.12 -31.79
C LYS A 160 -1.70 -8.69 -31.52
N PRO A 161 -2.68 -8.48 -30.62
CA PRO A 161 -3.14 -7.13 -30.32
C PRO A 161 -1.98 -6.31 -29.76
N ILE A 162 -1.87 -5.06 -30.21
CA ILE A 162 -0.95 -4.10 -29.61
C ILE A 162 -1.44 -3.84 -28.18
N GLN A 163 -0.62 -4.17 -27.18
CA GLN A 163 -0.98 -4.01 -25.78
C GLN A 163 -0.70 -2.59 -25.32
N ARG A 164 -1.72 -1.88 -24.85
CA ARG A 164 -1.56 -0.56 -24.23
C ARG A 164 -0.90 -0.72 -22.85
N PRO A 165 0.24 -0.05 -22.60
CA PRO A 165 0.86 -0.07 -21.28
C PRO A 165 0.03 0.77 -20.29
N LEU A 166 -0.23 0.20 -19.12
CA LEU A 166 -0.87 0.87 -17.99
C LEU A 166 0.19 1.11 -16.90
N LEU A 167 0.29 2.35 -16.43
CA LEU A 167 1.04 2.73 -15.24
C LEU A 167 0.05 2.97 -14.11
N ILE A 168 0.20 2.27 -12.99
CA ILE A 168 -0.59 2.54 -11.79
C ILE A 168 0.23 3.43 -10.87
N TYR A 169 -0.35 4.55 -10.44
CA TYR A 169 0.24 5.48 -9.49
C TYR A 169 -0.66 5.60 -8.27
N GLY A 170 -0.12 5.38 -7.07
CA GLY A 170 -0.86 5.54 -5.82
C GLY A 170 -0.03 6.19 -4.71
N SER A 171 -0.69 6.75 -3.71
CA SER A 171 -0.01 7.21 -2.49
C SER A 171 -0.83 6.91 -1.25
N TYR A 172 -0.21 6.81 -0.07
CA TYR A 172 -0.92 6.50 1.19
C TYR A 172 -1.93 5.35 1.04
N LEU A 173 -3.22 5.57 1.29
CA LEU A 173 -4.27 4.55 1.15
C LEU A 173 -4.47 4.13 -0.31
N GLY A 174 -4.37 5.06 -1.26
CA GLY A 174 -4.35 4.76 -2.69
C GLY A 174 -3.14 3.92 -3.09
N GLY A 175 -2.03 4.03 -2.36
CA GLY A 175 -0.84 3.19 -2.52
C GLY A 175 -1.10 1.73 -2.14
N THR A 176 -1.89 1.50 -1.09
CA THR A 176 -2.38 0.15 -0.73
C THR A 176 -3.20 -0.44 -1.88
N LEU A 177 -4.21 0.30 -2.37
CA LEU A 177 -5.09 -0.14 -3.45
C LEU A 177 -4.34 -0.33 -4.77
N ALA A 178 -3.41 0.57 -5.10
CA ALA A 178 -2.55 0.51 -6.27
C ALA A 178 -1.70 -0.76 -6.28
N THR A 179 -1.09 -1.07 -5.14
CA THR A 179 -0.25 -2.26 -4.99
C THR A 179 -1.10 -3.52 -5.12
N SER A 180 -2.24 -3.59 -4.42
CA SER A 180 -3.16 -4.71 -4.51
C SER A 180 -3.64 -4.95 -5.94
N LEU A 181 -4.13 -3.90 -6.62
CA LEU A 181 -4.57 -3.97 -8.01
C LEU A 181 -3.43 -4.45 -8.93
N ALA A 182 -2.24 -3.88 -8.78
CA ALA A 182 -1.10 -4.22 -9.62
C ALA A 182 -0.63 -5.66 -9.40
N LEU A 183 -0.65 -6.17 -8.17
CA LEU A 183 -0.25 -7.55 -7.89
C LEU A 183 -1.27 -8.57 -8.41
N THR A 184 -2.57 -8.24 -8.42
CA THR A 184 -3.61 -9.19 -8.83
C THR A 184 -4.08 -9.06 -10.28
N GLU A 185 -3.76 -7.97 -10.97
CA GLU A 185 -4.21 -7.73 -12.35
C GLU A 185 -3.05 -7.69 -13.38
N SER A 186 -1.79 -7.89 -12.95
CA SER A 186 -0.60 -7.88 -13.83
C SER A 186 -0.43 -9.20 -14.58
N PHE A 187 -1.35 -9.48 -15.51
CA PHE A 187 -1.30 -10.68 -16.35
C PHE A 187 -0.32 -10.54 -17.53
N THR A 188 0.37 -11.63 -17.87
CA THR A 188 1.33 -11.69 -19.01
C THR A 188 0.73 -12.18 -20.32
N SER A 189 -0.60 -12.25 -20.42
CA SER A 189 -1.27 -12.74 -21.62
C SER A 189 -1.04 -11.77 -22.78
N SER A 190 -0.44 -12.25 -23.88
CA SER A 190 -0.26 -11.46 -25.11
C SER A 190 -1.55 -11.21 -25.88
N PHE A 191 -2.68 -11.78 -25.43
CA PHE A 191 -3.99 -11.62 -26.05
C PHE A 191 -4.79 -10.46 -25.44
N LEU A 192 -4.37 -9.93 -24.29
CA LEU A 192 -5.03 -8.80 -23.68
C LEU A 192 -4.68 -7.51 -24.43
N PRO A 193 -5.64 -6.59 -24.66
CA PRO A 193 -5.39 -5.32 -25.33
C PRO A 193 -4.62 -4.32 -24.45
N THR A 194 -4.47 -4.63 -23.17
CA THR A 194 -3.76 -3.82 -22.18
C THR A 194 -2.83 -4.69 -21.35
N LYS A 195 -1.83 -4.07 -20.73
CA LYS A 195 -0.92 -4.71 -19.78
C LYS A 195 -0.53 -3.71 -18.71
N ILE A 196 -0.65 -4.09 -17.44
CA ILE A 196 -0.01 -3.34 -16.34
C ILE A 196 1.49 -3.46 -16.52
N HIS A 197 2.10 -2.35 -16.92
CA HIS A 197 3.52 -2.28 -17.18
C HIS A 197 4.28 -1.95 -15.89
N SER A 198 3.77 -0.94 -15.18
CA SER A 198 4.47 -0.34 -14.05
C SER A 198 3.56 0.04 -12.90
N LEU A 199 4.14 0.07 -11.70
CA LEU A 199 3.55 0.50 -10.45
C LEU A 199 4.46 1.55 -9.80
N ILE A 200 3.90 2.70 -9.44
CA ILE A 200 4.60 3.73 -8.66
C ILE A 200 3.77 3.99 -7.41
N VAL A 201 4.41 3.89 -6.24
CA VAL A 201 3.76 4.13 -4.95
C VAL A 201 4.57 5.09 -4.11
N HIS A 202 3.90 6.10 -3.53
CA HIS A 202 4.51 7.06 -2.63
C HIS A 202 3.91 6.99 -1.22
N ASN A 203 4.73 6.85 -0.17
CA ASN A 203 4.28 6.72 1.22
C ASN A 203 3.13 5.69 1.39
N GLY A 204 3.22 4.57 0.67
CA GLY A 204 2.17 3.55 0.67
C GLY A 204 2.10 2.77 1.99
N ILE A 205 0.90 2.33 2.36
CA ILE A 205 0.71 1.41 3.50
C ILE A 205 0.57 -0.02 2.96
N PHE A 206 1.49 -0.89 3.35
CA PHE A 206 1.57 -2.27 2.84
C PHE A 206 1.28 -3.32 3.91
N ASN A 207 1.26 -2.91 5.19
CA ASN A 207 1.04 -3.81 6.32
C ASN A 207 0.35 -3.11 7.49
N TRP A 208 -0.95 -3.38 7.66
CA TRP A 208 -1.73 -2.89 8.81
C TRP A 208 -1.63 -3.79 10.03
N THR A 209 -1.13 -5.03 9.89
CA THR A 209 -1.15 -6.02 10.99
C THR A 209 -0.45 -5.55 12.27
N PRO A 210 0.74 -4.89 12.25
CA PRO A 210 1.36 -4.43 13.50
C PRO A 210 0.60 -3.28 14.15
N ILE A 211 -0.05 -2.44 13.34
CA ILE A 211 -0.86 -1.29 13.79
C ILE A 211 -2.17 -1.79 14.43
N SER A 212 -2.73 -2.90 13.94
CA SER A 212 -3.97 -3.47 14.47
C SER A 212 -3.77 -4.30 15.73
N THR A 213 -2.59 -4.88 15.95
CA THR A 213 -2.28 -5.70 17.13
C THR A 213 -1.70 -4.93 18.31
N THR A 214 -1.38 -3.64 18.13
CA THR A 214 -0.86 -2.79 19.22
C THR A 214 -1.91 -1.77 19.70
N PRO A 215 -1.93 -1.45 21.01
CA PRO A 215 -2.79 -0.39 21.55
C PRO A 215 -2.38 0.97 20.99
N ASP A 216 -3.27 1.96 21.07
CA ASP A 216 -2.98 3.33 20.62
C ASP A 216 -1.81 3.92 21.42
N PRO A 217 -0.69 4.29 20.76
CA PRO A 217 0.50 4.78 21.45
C PRO A 217 0.28 6.15 22.12
N SER A 218 -0.76 6.91 21.73
CA SER A 218 -1.10 8.18 22.38
C SER A 218 -1.56 8.02 23.84
N ILE A 219 -1.98 6.82 24.23
CA ILE A 219 -2.48 6.54 25.58
C ILE A 219 -1.36 6.56 26.62
N PHE A 220 -0.13 6.20 26.22
CA PHE A 220 1.02 6.08 27.13
C PHE A 220 1.80 7.39 27.31
N ASN A 221 1.51 8.44 26.53
CA ASN A 221 2.25 9.71 26.54
C ASN A 221 1.60 10.81 27.41
N SER A 222 0.67 10.48 28.31
CA SER A 222 -0.09 11.50 29.06
C SER A 222 0.49 11.90 30.43
N GLU A 223 1.63 11.34 30.87
CA GLU A 223 2.17 11.61 32.22
C GLU A 223 3.21 12.75 32.31
N SER A 224 3.70 13.30 31.20
CA SER A 224 4.63 14.44 31.26
C SER A 224 3.90 15.77 31.13
N ALA A 225 3.73 16.48 32.26
CA ALA A 225 2.92 17.69 32.39
C ALA A 225 3.43 18.96 31.67
N ASP A 226 4.54 18.93 30.92
CA ASP A 226 5.25 20.17 30.51
C ASP A 226 5.64 20.30 29.02
N SER A 227 4.97 19.64 28.07
CA SER A 227 5.31 19.83 26.64
C SER A 227 4.11 19.94 25.69
N SER A 228 3.73 21.19 25.38
CA SER A 228 2.94 21.64 24.21
C SER A 228 1.50 21.07 24.09
N PRO A 229 0.57 21.70 23.35
CA PRO A 229 -0.79 21.17 23.22
C PRO A 229 -0.77 19.91 22.35
N ASN A 230 -0.52 18.76 22.97
CA ASN A 230 -0.62 17.45 22.35
C ASN A 230 -2.05 17.29 21.79
N LEU A 231 -2.19 17.47 20.47
CA LEU A 231 -3.42 17.18 19.74
C LEU A 231 -3.75 15.71 19.98
N SER A 232 -4.79 15.46 20.77
CA SER A 232 -5.39 14.13 20.87
C SER A 232 -5.91 13.76 19.48
N TYR A 233 -5.16 12.97 18.71
CA TYR A 233 -5.53 12.48 17.38
C TYR A 233 -6.92 11.82 17.37
N ASN A 234 -7.35 11.28 18.52
CA ASN A 234 -8.69 10.72 18.73
C ASN A 234 -9.82 11.75 18.64
N ARG A 235 -9.56 13.05 18.88
CA ARG A 235 -10.53 14.15 18.73
C ARG A 235 -10.58 14.76 17.34
N LEU A 236 -9.57 14.53 16.50
CA LEU A 236 -9.53 15.07 15.13
C LEU A 236 -10.60 14.42 14.27
N SER A 237 -11.21 15.17 13.36
CA SER A 237 -12.09 14.58 12.35
C SER A 237 -11.27 13.70 11.39
N THR A 238 -11.93 12.78 10.68
CA THR A 238 -11.24 11.93 9.70
C THR A 238 -10.63 12.76 8.57
N LEU A 239 -11.26 13.87 8.21
CA LEU A 239 -10.74 14.78 7.20
C LEU A 239 -9.46 15.47 7.69
N ASP A 240 -9.44 15.96 8.94
CA ASP A 240 -8.25 16.59 9.54
C ASP A 240 -7.08 15.60 9.62
N LEU A 241 -7.36 14.32 9.93
CA LEU A 241 -6.33 13.27 9.92
C LEU A 241 -5.76 13.06 8.51
N TYR A 242 -6.60 13.08 7.48
CA TYR A 242 -6.14 12.94 6.11
C TYR A 242 -5.29 14.12 5.66
N GLU A 243 -5.67 15.33 6.04
CA GLU A 243 -4.94 16.56 5.73
C GLU A 243 -3.69 16.77 6.60
N SER A 244 -3.57 16.05 7.73
CA SER A 244 -2.40 16.06 8.61
C SER A 244 -1.17 15.36 7.98
N SER A 245 -0.56 15.99 6.98
CA SER A 245 0.71 15.56 6.39
C SER A 245 1.90 16.07 7.22
N PRO A 246 2.96 15.26 7.43
CA PRO A 246 3.08 13.86 7.04
C PRO A 246 2.29 12.94 7.99
N TRP A 247 1.73 11.85 7.45
CA TRP A 247 1.10 10.83 8.29
C TRP A 247 2.16 10.12 9.12
N THR A 248 1.83 9.79 10.37
CA THR A 248 2.73 9.09 11.29
C THR A 248 2.09 7.79 11.78
N THR A 249 2.82 7.01 12.58
CA THR A 249 2.26 5.86 13.28
C THR A 249 1.01 6.24 14.09
N LEU A 250 1.00 7.41 14.75
CA LEU A 250 -0.17 7.93 15.47
C LEU A 250 -1.36 8.16 14.54
N THR A 251 -1.13 8.76 13.38
CA THR A 251 -2.17 8.94 12.35
C THR A 251 -2.76 7.60 11.92
N LEU A 252 -1.91 6.59 11.66
CA LEU A 252 -2.39 5.26 11.25
C LEU A 252 -3.16 4.54 12.37
N HIS A 253 -2.75 4.68 13.63
CA HIS A 253 -3.50 4.15 14.77
C HIS A 253 -4.88 4.81 14.91
N ALA A 254 -4.98 6.13 14.72
CA ALA A 254 -6.27 6.82 14.75
C ALA A 254 -7.16 6.44 13.54
N LEU A 255 -6.55 6.15 12.39
CA LEU A 255 -7.28 5.77 11.18
C LEU A 255 -7.76 4.31 11.17
N LYS A 256 -7.08 3.37 11.84
CA LYS A 256 -7.42 1.93 11.72
C LYS A 256 -8.88 1.62 12.06
N THR A 257 -9.42 2.21 13.12
CA THR A 257 -10.82 2.04 13.54
C THR A 257 -11.82 2.83 12.68
N ARG A 258 -11.32 3.78 11.87
CA ARG A 258 -12.09 4.60 10.93
C ARG A 258 -12.01 4.09 9.49
N LEU A 259 -11.26 3.03 9.24
CA LEU A 259 -11.08 2.41 7.92
C LEU A 259 -11.57 0.96 7.88
N PHE A 260 -11.51 0.28 9.02
CA PHE A 260 -11.83 -1.13 9.16
C PHE A 260 -12.91 -1.33 10.23
N SER A 261 -13.87 -2.22 9.94
CA SER A 261 -14.94 -2.58 10.89
C SER A 261 -14.42 -3.46 12.02
N SER A 262 -13.37 -4.25 11.75
CA SER A 262 -12.77 -5.18 12.71
C SER A 262 -11.28 -5.36 12.44
N PRO A 263 -10.49 -5.79 13.44
CA PRO A 263 -9.07 -6.07 13.25
C PRO A 263 -8.82 -7.10 12.16
N SER A 264 -9.70 -8.09 11.99
CA SER A 264 -9.57 -9.14 10.98
C SER A 264 -9.43 -8.62 9.55
N GLN A 265 -10.07 -7.49 9.22
CA GLN A 265 -9.95 -6.88 7.89
C GLN A 265 -8.54 -6.33 7.60
N THR A 266 -7.75 -6.02 8.63
CA THR A 266 -6.36 -5.57 8.46
C THR A 266 -5.41 -6.70 8.07
N PHE A 267 -5.85 -7.96 8.25
CA PHE A 267 -5.14 -9.17 7.86
C PHE A 267 -5.56 -9.68 6.47
N ASP A 268 -6.44 -8.95 5.78
CA ASP A 268 -6.77 -9.23 4.39
C ASP A 268 -5.57 -8.86 3.48
N PRO A 269 -5.12 -9.74 2.56
CA PRO A 269 -4.01 -9.44 1.65
C PRO A 269 -4.22 -8.21 0.76
N PHE A 270 -5.45 -7.82 0.47
CA PHE A 270 -5.74 -6.61 -0.31
C PHE A 270 -5.68 -5.33 0.54
N ALA A 271 -5.88 -5.44 1.85
CA ALA A 271 -5.66 -4.33 2.79
C ALA A 271 -4.18 -4.24 3.21
N SER A 272 -3.51 -5.39 3.34
CA SER A 272 -2.09 -5.51 3.66
C SER A 272 -1.36 -6.31 2.58
N PRO A 273 -0.99 -5.68 1.43
CA PRO A 273 -0.34 -6.31 0.29
C PRO A 273 0.87 -7.18 0.61
N ILE A 274 1.56 -6.91 1.73
CA ILE A 274 2.67 -7.76 2.18
C ILE A 274 2.26 -9.22 2.40
N LEU A 275 0.98 -9.47 2.70
CA LEU A 275 0.44 -10.78 3.01
C LEU A 275 0.26 -11.67 1.77
N PHE A 276 0.40 -11.13 0.55
CA PHE A 276 0.58 -11.96 -0.64
C PHE A 276 1.89 -12.75 -0.60
N PHE A 277 2.91 -12.23 0.11
CA PHE A 277 4.26 -12.78 0.10
C PHE A 277 4.64 -13.54 1.37
N ARG A 278 3.87 -13.40 2.46
CA ARG A 278 4.14 -14.06 3.75
C ARG A 278 2.91 -14.07 4.64
N ASN A 279 2.90 -14.92 5.66
CA ASN A 279 1.89 -14.83 6.73
C ASN A 279 2.15 -13.62 7.66
N SER A 280 1.16 -13.27 8.48
CA SER A 280 1.24 -12.16 9.44
C SER A 280 2.26 -12.41 10.57
N GLY A 281 2.46 -13.68 10.96
CA GLY A 281 3.27 -14.07 12.11
C GLY A 281 2.61 -13.77 13.46
N ILE A 282 1.34 -13.41 13.47
CA ILE A 282 0.56 -13.15 14.70
C ILE A 282 -0.90 -13.53 14.45
N SER A 283 -1.56 -14.06 15.49
CA SER A 283 -2.99 -14.36 15.44
C SER A 283 -3.82 -13.10 15.24
N VAL A 284 -4.95 -13.24 14.53
CA VAL A 284 -5.89 -12.14 14.31
C VAL A 284 -6.56 -11.78 15.64
N PRO A 285 -6.48 -10.53 16.12
CA PRO A 285 -7.20 -10.13 17.32
C PRO A 285 -8.72 -10.21 17.09
N GLN A 286 -9.46 -10.69 18.10
CA GLN A 286 -10.93 -10.70 18.04
C GLN A 286 -11.51 -9.27 18.13
N ARG A 287 -10.85 -8.39 18.88
CA ARG A 287 -11.24 -6.99 19.12
C ARG A 287 -10.01 -6.08 19.00
N TRP A 288 -10.25 -4.77 18.86
CA TRP A 288 -9.15 -3.81 18.86
C TRP A 288 -8.43 -3.81 20.22
N PRO A 289 -7.10 -3.76 20.27
CA PRO A 289 -6.37 -3.73 21.54
C PRO A 289 -6.75 -2.47 22.33
N VAL A 290 -7.21 -2.68 23.56
CA VAL A 290 -7.42 -1.63 24.57
C VAL A 290 -6.14 -1.63 25.44
N PRO A 291 -5.72 -0.49 26.01
CA PRO A 291 -4.68 -0.49 27.03
C PRO A 291 -5.08 -1.40 28.21
N PRO A 292 -4.14 -2.10 28.84
CA PRO A 292 -4.44 -2.85 30.06
C PRO A 292 -5.00 -1.89 31.12
N PRO A 293 -6.01 -2.31 31.92
CA PRO A 293 -6.50 -1.50 33.03
C PRO A 293 -5.32 -1.18 33.96
N ALA A 294 -5.22 0.09 34.39
CA ALA A 294 -4.18 0.51 35.32
C ALA A 294 -4.21 -0.43 36.54
N SER A 295 -3.08 -1.09 36.81
CA SER A 295 -2.96 -2.09 37.87
C SER A 295 -3.55 -1.57 39.17
N ILE A 296 -4.72 -2.08 39.56
CA ILE A 296 -5.26 -1.86 40.90
C ILE A 296 -4.29 -2.61 41.84
N PRO A 297 -3.71 -1.95 42.86
CA PRO A 297 -2.84 -2.64 43.81
C PRO A 297 -3.64 -3.78 44.48
N PRO A 298 -3.01 -4.95 44.74
CA PRO A 298 -3.73 -6.12 45.22
C PRO A 298 -4.35 -5.81 46.58
N THR A 299 -5.67 -5.72 46.62
CA THR A 299 -6.43 -5.73 47.86
C THR A 299 -6.72 -7.18 48.22
N GLU A 300 -6.48 -7.49 49.48
CA GLU A 300 -6.29 -8.81 50.05
C GLU A 300 -7.42 -9.81 49.77
N THR A 301 -6.99 -11.04 49.51
CA THR A 301 -7.76 -12.27 49.40
C THR A 301 -8.66 -12.47 50.62
N SER A 302 -9.99 -12.45 50.44
CA SER A 302 -10.91 -13.10 51.38
C SER A 302 -11.42 -14.40 50.78
N SER A 303 -10.85 -15.51 51.26
CA SER A 303 -11.31 -16.87 51.07
C SER A 303 -12.76 -17.03 51.55
N PHE A 304 -13.66 -17.43 50.65
CA PHE A 304 -14.90 -18.09 51.04
C PHE A 304 -14.80 -19.57 50.67
N GLU A 305 -14.63 -20.40 51.69
CA GLU A 305 -14.82 -21.83 51.64
C GLU A 305 -16.29 -22.14 51.28
N SER A 306 -16.50 -23.05 50.33
CA SER A 306 -17.80 -23.70 50.13
C SER A 306 -17.62 -25.20 50.36
N THR A 307 -18.03 -25.64 51.55
CA THR A 307 -18.20 -27.04 51.93
C THR A 307 -19.62 -27.51 51.65
N GLY A 308 -19.75 -28.74 51.17
CA GLY A 308 -20.98 -29.55 51.17
C GLY A 308 -21.65 -29.66 49.80
N SER A 309 -22.13 -30.79 49.32
CA SER A 309 -22.08 -32.21 49.72
C SER A 309 -22.87 -32.95 48.65
N ILE A 310 -22.40 -34.12 48.25
CA ILE A 310 -23.01 -35.04 47.29
C ILE A 310 -24.32 -35.58 47.85
N GLU A 311 -25.39 -35.61 47.05
CA GLU A 311 -26.41 -36.66 47.07
C GLU A 311 -26.86 -36.96 45.63
N ALA A 312 -26.95 -38.26 45.34
CA ALA A 312 -27.42 -38.86 44.10
C ALA A 312 -28.72 -39.62 44.41
N ASP A 313 -29.68 -39.59 43.48
CA ASP A 313 -30.63 -40.67 43.11
C ASP A 313 -31.61 -40.09 42.08
N ASP A 314 -31.56 -40.52 40.83
CA ASP A 314 -32.30 -41.65 40.23
C ASP A 314 -33.69 -41.22 39.74
N PHE A 315 -33.90 -41.28 38.41
CA PHE A 315 -35.01 -41.99 37.76
C PHE A 315 -35.01 -41.74 36.25
N SER A 316 -34.79 -42.82 35.50
CA SER A 316 -34.93 -42.97 34.05
C SER A 316 -36.37 -42.78 33.54
N ARG A 317 -36.57 -42.15 32.36
CA ARG A 317 -37.47 -42.62 31.27
C ARG A 317 -37.39 -41.74 29.99
N TYR A 318 -36.92 -42.31 28.88
CA TYR A 318 -37.34 -41.97 27.49
C TYR A 318 -38.16 -43.17 26.96
N PRO A 319 -39.16 -43.04 26.07
CA PRO A 319 -39.10 -42.48 24.69
C PRO A 319 -40.30 -41.53 24.38
N ASP A 320 -40.48 -40.80 23.27
CA ASP A 320 -40.32 -41.02 21.82
C ASP A 320 -40.51 -39.63 21.09
N PRO A 321 -40.20 -39.46 19.78
CA PRO A 321 -39.96 -38.16 19.14
C PRO A 321 -41.21 -37.59 18.45
N GLN A 322 -41.42 -36.27 18.60
CA GLN A 322 -42.31 -35.50 17.72
C GLN A 322 -41.66 -34.15 17.39
N PHE A 323 -41.39 -33.94 16.11
CA PHE A 323 -41.06 -32.64 15.53
C PHE A 323 -42.27 -31.70 15.65
N PRO A 324 -42.02 -30.42 15.98
CA PRO A 324 -42.51 -29.36 15.12
C PRO A 324 -41.48 -28.24 14.84
N HIS A 325 -41.73 -27.58 13.71
CA HIS A 325 -41.05 -26.47 13.02
C HIS A 325 -40.33 -25.39 13.86
N PRO A 326 -39.27 -24.74 13.31
CA PRO A 326 -38.60 -23.62 13.97
C PRO A 326 -39.43 -22.35 13.81
N ASP A 327 -39.84 -21.78 14.94
CA ASP A 327 -40.44 -20.44 15.01
C ASP A 327 -39.32 -19.40 15.15
N LEU A 328 -39.41 -18.35 14.35
CA LEU A 328 -38.52 -17.21 14.35
C LEU A 328 -38.94 -16.25 15.46
N SER A 329 -38.17 -16.19 16.54
CA SER A 329 -38.25 -15.06 17.48
C SER A 329 -36.86 -14.68 17.97
N ASN A 330 -36.46 -13.48 17.56
CA ASN A 330 -35.38 -12.69 18.14
C ASN A 330 -35.53 -12.62 19.67
N GLU A 331 -34.56 -13.16 20.40
CA GLU A 331 -34.24 -12.66 21.73
C GLU A 331 -32.88 -11.97 21.66
N CYS A 332 -32.98 -10.65 21.83
CA CYS A 332 -31.87 -9.73 21.98
C CYS A 332 -31.19 -10.06 23.32
N ALA A 333 -30.11 -10.85 23.28
CA ALA A 333 -29.24 -10.98 24.43
C ALA A 333 -28.65 -9.60 24.74
N THR A 334 -29.01 -9.08 25.91
CA THR A 334 -28.29 -8.00 26.57
C THR A 334 -26.84 -8.45 26.76
N GLU A 335 -25.92 -7.77 26.08
CA GLU A 335 -24.49 -7.91 26.33
C GLU A 335 -24.20 -7.28 27.70
N ASP A 336 -24.05 -8.13 28.72
CA ASP A 336 -23.37 -7.74 29.95
C ASP A 336 -21.89 -7.58 29.59
N ASP A 337 -21.43 -6.32 29.60
CA ASP A 337 -20.03 -5.92 29.45
C ASP A 337 -19.21 -6.39 30.66
N GLU A 338 -18.78 -7.66 30.67
CA GLU A 338 -17.63 -8.07 31.47
C GLU A 338 -16.34 -7.78 30.67
N GLU A 339 -15.55 -6.82 31.14
CA GLU A 339 -14.23 -6.47 30.63
C GLU A 339 -13.25 -7.65 30.89
N GLU A 340 -13.32 -8.69 30.05
CA GLU A 340 -12.34 -9.77 30.11
C GLU A 340 -10.93 -9.27 29.74
N PRO A 341 -9.88 -9.72 30.46
CA PRO A 341 -8.51 -9.32 30.20
C PRO A 341 -8.06 -9.74 28.80
N HIS A 342 -7.25 -8.89 28.16
CA HIS A 342 -6.74 -9.10 26.80
C HIS A 342 -6.13 -10.49 26.59
N GLU A 343 -6.71 -11.26 25.67
CA GLU A 343 -6.15 -12.51 25.20
C GLU A 343 -4.75 -12.27 24.63
N THR A 344 -3.75 -12.99 25.16
CA THR A 344 -2.36 -12.87 24.70
C THR A 344 -2.28 -13.39 23.27
N LEU A 345 -1.98 -12.50 22.31
CA LEU A 345 -1.91 -12.89 20.90
C LEU A 345 -0.79 -13.90 20.67
N LEU A 346 -1.12 -15.00 19.98
CA LEU A 346 -0.16 -16.04 19.66
C LEU A 346 0.76 -15.55 18.53
N GLU A 347 2.02 -15.32 18.86
CA GLU A 347 3.06 -15.04 17.89
C GLU A 347 3.53 -16.33 17.21
N SER A 348 3.78 -16.24 15.91
CA SER A 348 4.29 -17.34 15.09
C SER A 348 5.36 -16.83 14.14
N ARG A 349 6.20 -17.75 13.64
CA ARG A 349 7.25 -17.37 12.70
C ARG A 349 6.62 -16.86 11.40
N LYS A 350 7.09 -15.69 10.95
CA LYS A 350 6.78 -15.15 9.63
C LYS A 350 7.33 -16.07 8.53
N SER A 351 6.46 -16.82 7.86
CA SER A 351 6.80 -17.74 6.77
C SER A 351 6.47 -17.12 5.41
N ASN A 352 7.41 -17.19 4.47
CA ASN A 352 7.18 -16.70 3.11
C ASN A 352 6.21 -17.61 2.35
N LEU A 353 5.32 -17.00 1.57
CA LEU A 353 4.37 -17.65 0.68
C LEU A 353 4.92 -17.68 -0.76
N ILE A 354 4.32 -18.55 -1.58
CA ILE A 354 4.57 -18.61 -3.01
C ILE A 354 3.64 -17.62 -3.69
N PHE A 355 4.23 -16.55 -4.22
CA PHE A 355 3.55 -15.58 -5.06
C PHE A 355 4.50 -15.13 -6.16
N PRO A 356 4.03 -14.84 -7.39
CA PRO A 356 2.72 -15.21 -7.92
C PRO A 356 2.49 -16.74 -7.85
N PRO A 357 1.24 -17.22 -7.84
CA PRO A 357 0.96 -18.66 -7.87
C PRO A 357 1.60 -19.32 -9.10
N ALA A 358 2.24 -20.48 -8.93
CA ALA A 358 3.07 -21.11 -9.97
C ALA A 358 2.33 -21.40 -11.29
N ASN A 359 1.02 -21.68 -11.23
CA ASN A 359 0.19 -21.98 -12.39
C ASN A 359 -0.61 -20.77 -12.89
N SER A 360 -0.28 -19.56 -12.43
CA SER A 360 -0.94 -18.32 -12.85
C SER A 360 -0.17 -17.63 -13.96
N SER A 361 -0.87 -16.81 -14.76
CA SER A 361 -0.26 -15.88 -15.72
C SER A 361 0.10 -14.53 -15.08
N LEU A 362 0.06 -14.43 -13.75
CA LEU A 362 0.42 -13.22 -13.02
C LEU A 362 1.94 -13.06 -12.95
N ARG A 363 2.38 -11.81 -13.00
CA ARG A 363 3.76 -11.41 -12.72
C ARG A 363 3.80 -10.16 -11.88
N ILE A 364 4.88 -10.00 -11.13
CA ILE A 364 5.20 -8.77 -10.44
C ILE A 364 5.50 -7.68 -11.48
N PRO A 365 4.80 -6.53 -11.45
CA PRO A 365 5.07 -5.44 -12.38
C PRO A 365 6.40 -4.73 -12.06
N ARG A 366 6.93 -3.96 -13.02
CA ARG A 366 8.05 -3.06 -12.73
C ARG A 366 7.58 -2.03 -11.71
N SER A 367 8.29 -1.86 -10.59
CA SER A 367 7.76 -1.14 -9.43
C SER A 367 8.77 -0.13 -8.87
N LEU A 368 8.28 1.05 -8.51
CA LEU A 368 9.01 2.09 -7.78
C LEU A 368 8.25 2.45 -6.50
N PHE A 369 8.89 2.23 -5.35
CA PHE A 369 8.39 2.61 -4.04
C PHE A 369 9.17 3.81 -3.51
N THR A 370 8.53 4.97 -3.40
CA THR A 370 9.13 6.17 -2.82
C THR A 370 8.59 6.43 -1.42
N TYR A 371 9.42 6.97 -0.55
CA TYR A 371 9.01 7.40 0.79
C TYR A 371 9.72 8.67 1.21
N SER A 372 9.01 9.55 1.89
CA SER A 372 9.56 10.83 2.37
C SER A 372 10.54 10.62 3.51
N SER A 373 11.62 11.40 3.53
CA SER A 373 12.48 11.58 4.69
C SER A 373 11.70 12.28 5.83
N PHE A 374 11.89 11.86 7.08
CA PHE A 374 11.31 12.56 8.23
C PHE A 374 12.12 13.84 8.49
N PRO A 375 11.47 15.01 8.65
CA PRO A 375 12.19 16.19 9.09
C PRO A 375 12.53 16.03 10.57
N PHE A 376 13.80 15.79 10.87
CA PHE A 376 14.36 16.15 12.18
C PHE A 376 15.20 17.40 11.99
N THR A 377 14.56 18.56 12.09
CA THR A 377 15.23 19.80 12.50
C THR A 377 14.39 20.43 13.60
N GLY A 378 14.64 19.97 14.82
CA GLY A 378 14.56 20.89 15.95
C GLY A 378 15.54 22.04 15.68
N GLU A 379 15.07 23.25 16.01
CA GLU A 379 15.84 24.48 16.12
C GLU A 379 16.38 25.09 14.82
N LYS A 380 15.71 26.15 14.34
CA LYS A 380 16.37 27.44 14.04
C LYS A 380 15.41 28.61 14.20
N ALA A 381 15.67 29.42 15.24
CA ALA A 381 15.75 30.89 15.25
C ALA A 381 15.73 31.34 16.73
N PHE A 382 16.74 31.99 17.34
CA PHE A 382 17.67 32.99 16.85
C PHE A 382 19.01 32.92 17.61
N ASP A 383 20.10 33.24 16.90
CA ASP A 383 21.40 33.62 17.46
C ASP A 383 21.28 34.75 18.50
N ILE A 384 22.02 34.63 19.61
CA ILE A 384 23.10 35.53 20.05
C ILE A 384 23.75 34.89 21.28
N SER A 385 24.99 34.41 21.14
CA SER A 385 26.10 34.74 22.03
C SER A 385 27.31 33.87 21.72
N GLN A 386 28.38 34.54 21.34
CA GLN A 386 29.74 34.01 21.29
C GLN A 386 30.11 33.36 22.62
N ASN A 387 30.81 32.22 22.58
CA ASN A 387 32.16 32.15 23.12
C ASN A 387 32.87 30.84 22.75
N ILE A 388 34.13 31.05 22.38
CA ILE A 388 35.15 30.07 22.05
C ILE A 388 35.55 29.33 23.33
N SER A 389 35.62 27.99 23.27
CA SER A 389 36.67 27.25 23.97
C SER A 389 36.97 25.95 23.23
N GLN A 390 38.26 25.78 22.95
CA GLN A 390 38.87 24.59 22.37
C GLN A 390 38.89 23.48 23.42
N ASP A 391 38.53 22.26 23.05
CA ASP A 391 39.20 21.08 23.60
C ASP A 391 39.11 19.90 22.63
N GLU A 392 40.28 19.35 22.28
CA GLU A 392 40.43 18.16 21.46
C GLU A 392 40.38 16.92 22.36
N GLY A 393 39.54 15.92 22.04
CA GLY A 393 39.60 14.67 22.78
C GLY A 393 38.61 13.58 22.40
N LYS A 394 39.13 12.57 21.68
CA LYS A 394 38.67 11.17 21.61
C LYS A 394 37.37 10.83 20.87
N ILE A 395 37.59 10.28 19.68
CA ILE A 395 36.72 9.33 18.97
C ILE A 395 36.29 8.22 19.94
N GLY A 396 35.00 8.16 20.21
CA GLY A 396 34.31 7.01 20.79
C GLY A 396 33.05 6.76 19.99
N GLU A 397 32.95 5.58 19.39
CA GLU A 397 31.68 5.03 18.91
C GLU A 397 30.65 5.12 20.03
N LYS A 398 29.62 5.95 19.85
CA LYS A 398 28.49 6.03 20.76
C LYS A 398 27.19 6.18 19.98
N ASP A 399 26.40 5.12 20.12
CA ASP A 399 24.96 5.01 20.01
C ASP A 399 24.27 5.60 18.77
N GLU A 400 23.85 4.70 17.87
CA GLU A 400 22.66 4.87 17.03
C GLU A 400 21.38 4.86 17.89
N GLY A 401 21.29 5.75 18.88
CA GLY A 401 20.11 5.99 19.69
C GLY A 401 19.06 6.79 18.91
N GLU A 402 17.88 6.19 18.75
CA GLU A 402 16.61 6.88 18.43
C GLU A 402 16.55 7.68 17.12
N LYS A 403 16.91 7.08 15.98
CA LYS A 403 16.33 7.51 14.69
C LYS A 403 14.84 7.17 14.71
N GLY A 404 13.97 8.18 14.86
CA GLY A 404 12.52 8.02 14.79
C GLY A 404 12.10 7.11 13.63
N ASN A 405 11.47 5.98 13.95
CA ASN A 405 11.16 4.92 12.99
C ASN A 405 10.20 5.42 11.90
N ASN A 406 10.73 5.73 10.72
CA ASN A 406 9.93 6.06 9.55
C ASN A 406 9.12 4.83 9.10
N ILE A 407 7.84 4.81 9.45
CA ILE A 407 6.94 3.69 9.17
C ILE A 407 6.81 3.40 7.68
N PHE A 408 6.78 4.42 6.82
CA PHE A 408 6.68 4.24 5.37
C PHE A 408 7.96 3.66 4.77
N LYS A 409 9.13 4.13 5.22
CA LYS A 409 10.42 3.55 4.85
C LYS A 409 10.49 2.07 5.21
N GLN A 410 10.13 1.72 6.45
CA GLN A 410 10.16 0.34 6.92
C GLN A 410 9.21 -0.55 6.09
N GLN A 411 7.97 -0.10 5.85
CA GLN A 411 7.00 -0.87 5.07
C GLN A 411 7.43 -1.02 3.60
N ALA A 412 7.95 0.04 2.97
CA ALA A 412 8.41 0.01 1.58
C ALA A 412 9.62 -0.93 1.40
N GLN A 413 10.61 -0.86 2.29
CA GLN A 413 11.77 -1.75 2.28
C GLN A 413 11.36 -3.22 2.47
N GLU A 414 10.43 -3.48 3.39
CA GLU A 414 9.97 -4.82 3.68
C GLU A 414 9.20 -5.45 2.50
N LEU A 415 8.27 -4.70 1.91
CA LEU A 415 7.54 -5.16 0.71
C LEU A 415 8.50 -5.36 -0.47
N THR A 416 9.41 -4.42 -0.72
CA THR A 416 10.36 -4.49 -1.84
C THR A 416 11.27 -5.71 -1.72
N LYS A 417 11.78 -6.00 -0.51
CA LYS A 417 12.57 -7.21 -0.25
C LYS A 417 11.80 -8.49 -0.58
N LEU A 418 10.52 -8.55 -0.23
CA LEU A 418 9.66 -9.71 -0.49
C LEU A 418 9.32 -9.87 -1.97
N MET A 419 9.01 -8.76 -2.67
CA MET A 419 8.78 -8.75 -4.11
C MET A 419 10.02 -9.19 -4.88
N ARG A 420 11.20 -8.64 -4.56
CA ARG A 420 12.48 -9.07 -5.17
C ARG A 420 12.75 -10.55 -4.97
N ARG A 421 12.58 -11.05 -3.74
CA ARG A 421 12.71 -12.48 -3.43
C ARG A 421 11.76 -13.31 -4.28
N SER A 422 10.52 -12.88 -4.42
CA SER A 422 9.52 -13.56 -5.22
C SER A 422 9.90 -13.60 -6.71
N VAL A 423 10.37 -12.48 -7.29
CA VAL A 423 10.88 -12.44 -8.67
C VAL A 423 12.00 -13.47 -8.86
N VAL A 424 12.98 -13.50 -7.96
CA VAL A 424 14.10 -14.46 -8.02
C VAL A 424 13.61 -15.91 -7.95
N LEU A 425 12.78 -16.23 -6.96
CA LEU A 425 12.43 -17.62 -6.64
C LEU A 425 11.30 -18.20 -7.49
N HIS A 426 10.38 -17.37 -7.96
CA HIS A 426 9.13 -17.82 -8.57
C HIS A 426 8.99 -17.41 -10.04
N GLU A 427 9.61 -16.32 -10.48
CA GLU A 427 9.58 -15.92 -11.89
C GLU A 427 10.86 -16.28 -12.66
N LEU A 428 12.03 -16.02 -12.06
CA LEU A 428 13.33 -16.15 -12.75
C LEU A 428 14.03 -17.48 -12.48
N LYS A 429 13.61 -18.26 -11.47
CA LYS A 429 14.26 -19.51 -11.09
C LYS A 429 14.46 -20.48 -12.26
N VAL A 430 13.45 -20.61 -13.12
CA VAL A 430 13.57 -21.46 -14.33
C VAL A 430 14.53 -20.83 -15.33
N ARG A 431 14.49 -19.50 -15.50
CA ARG A 431 15.31 -18.79 -16.49
C ARG A 431 16.81 -18.89 -16.17
N VAL A 432 17.19 -18.76 -14.90
CA VAL A 432 18.58 -18.92 -14.42
C VAL A 432 19.15 -20.31 -14.77
N GLN A 433 18.30 -21.34 -14.84
CA GLN A 433 18.76 -22.69 -15.19
C GLN A 433 19.23 -22.81 -16.65
N TRP A 434 18.71 -21.96 -17.55
CA TRP A 434 18.97 -22.05 -18.99
C TRP A 434 19.78 -20.87 -19.55
N ASP A 435 19.87 -19.78 -18.79
CA ASP A 435 20.50 -18.53 -19.20
C ASP A 435 21.65 -18.25 -18.22
N GLU A 436 22.86 -18.66 -18.59
CA GLU A 436 24.08 -18.54 -17.76
C GLU A 436 24.43 -17.07 -17.45
N ASP A 437 24.00 -16.14 -18.30
CA ASP A 437 24.20 -14.69 -18.13
C ASP A 437 23.09 -14.03 -17.29
N CYS A 438 22.05 -14.78 -16.88
CA CYS A 438 20.92 -14.24 -16.13
C CYS A 438 21.26 -14.04 -14.64
N ASP A 439 21.63 -12.81 -14.27
CA ASP A 439 21.67 -12.41 -12.86
C ASP A 439 20.25 -12.14 -12.35
N ALA A 440 19.61 -13.14 -11.74
CA ALA A 440 18.26 -12.97 -11.18
C ALA A 440 18.20 -11.93 -10.05
N GLY A 441 19.29 -11.74 -9.30
CA GLY A 441 19.36 -10.78 -8.22
C GLY A 441 19.31 -9.35 -8.73
N GLU A 442 20.16 -9.03 -9.71
CA GLU A 442 20.18 -7.72 -10.36
C GLU A 442 18.89 -7.46 -11.16
N ASN A 443 18.39 -8.45 -11.91
CA ASN A 443 17.11 -8.34 -12.61
C ASN A 443 15.94 -8.04 -11.64
N ALA A 444 15.93 -8.65 -10.45
CA ALA A 444 14.92 -8.38 -9.45
C ALA A 444 15.07 -6.97 -8.84
N LYS A 445 16.31 -6.49 -8.62
CA LYS A 445 16.58 -5.13 -8.13
C LYS A 445 16.18 -4.06 -9.14
N GLU A 446 16.47 -4.28 -10.43
CA GLU A 446 16.05 -3.38 -11.51
C GLU A 446 14.51 -3.35 -11.64
N ARG A 447 13.88 -4.52 -11.49
CA ARG A 447 12.42 -4.63 -11.61
C ARG A 447 11.67 -3.98 -10.45
N VAL A 448 12.17 -4.08 -9.24
CA VAL A 448 11.51 -3.55 -8.03
C VAL A 448 12.51 -2.66 -7.31
N THR A 449 12.24 -1.36 -7.33
CA THR A 449 13.12 -0.30 -6.83
C THR A 449 12.46 0.43 -5.66
N GLU A 450 13.24 0.84 -4.67
CA GLU A 450 12.80 1.73 -3.60
C GLU A 450 13.75 2.92 -3.46
N MET A 451 13.21 4.09 -3.15
CA MET A 451 14.00 5.33 -3.03
C MET A 451 13.45 6.25 -1.95
N GLU A 452 14.34 6.78 -1.13
CA GLU A 452 14.03 7.88 -0.22
C GLU A 452 14.00 9.17 -1.03
N VAL A 453 12.97 9.97 -0.83
CA VAL A 453 12.83 11.31 -1.41
C VAL A 453 12.75 12.32 -0.28
N GLY A 454 12.99 13.60 -0.57
CA GLY A 454 13.01 14.70 0.40
C GLY A 454 11.75 14.79 1.27
N ASP A 455 11.80 15.73 2.21
CA ASP A 455 10.72 15.91 3.18
C ASP A 455 9.34 16.17 2.54
N ALA A 456 8.27 16.12 3.32
CA ALA A 456 6.92 16.35 2.81
C ALA A 456 6.67 17.81 2.34
N GLY A 457 7.68 18.68 2.39
CA GLY A 457 7.63 20.06 1.92
C GLY A 457 7.64 20.17 0.39
N TRP A 458 7.62 21.42 -0.09
CA TRP A 458 7.60 21.72 -1.52
C TRP A 458 8.85 21.18 -2.23
N ASP A 459 10.02 21.28 -1.59
CA ASP A 459 11.28 20.79 -2.14
C ASP A 459 11.29 19.27 -2.30
N GLY A 460 10.79 18.51 -1.33
CA GLY A 460 10.68 17.05 -1.47
C GLY A 460 9.59 16.61 -2.45
N ALA A 461 8.54 17.40 -2.66
CA ALA A 461 7.58 17.15 -3.75
C ALA A 461 8.22 17.29 -5.15
N VAL A 462 9.11 18.27 -5.32
CA VAL A 462 9.89 18.47 -6.57
C VAL A 462 10.92 17.36 -6.77
N GLU A 463 11.61 16.96 -5.71
CA GLU A 463 12.55 15.84 -5.76
C GLU A 463 11.83 14.54 -6.14
N ARG A 464 10.71 14.22 -5.47
CA ARG A 464 9.86 13.08 -5.81
C ARG A 464 9.46 13.10 -7.27
N ASP A 465 8.99 14.23 -7.78
CA ASP A 465 8.59 14.36 -9.18
C ASP A 465 9.76 14.15 -10.15
N THR A 466 10.95 14.60 -9.80
CA THR A 466 12.17 14.39 -10.59
C THR A 466 12.54 12.91 -10.65
N VAL A 467 12.60 12.26 -9.49
CA VAL A 467 12.91 10.83 -9.36
C VAL A 467 11.93 9.97 -10.15
N VAL A 468 10.63 10.26 -10.02
CA VAL A 468 9.60 9.50 -10.73
C VAL A 468 9.72 9.69 -12.25
N ARG A 469 10.02 10.90 -12.74
CA ARG A 469 10.21 11.16 -14.17
C ARG A 469 11.43 10.44 -14.72
N GLU A 470 12.57 10.54 -14.05
CA GLU A 470 13.80 9.87 -14.47
C GLU A 470 13.58 8.35 -14.55
N TRP A 471 12.92 7.77 -13.54
CA TRP A 471 12.58 6.35 -13.55
C TRP A 471 11.65 5.94 -14.69
N ILE A 472 10.68 6.81 -15.03
CA ILE A 472 9.81 6.61 -16.20
C ILE A 472 10.62 6.65 -17.50
N ASP A 473 11.53 7.62 -17.65
CA ASP A 473 12.38 7.79 -18.84
C ASP A 473 13.39 6.64 -19.01
N GLU A 474 13.81 6.00 -17.92
CA GLU A 474 14.63 4.77 -17.90
C GLU A 474 13.83 3.48 -18.23
N GLY A 475 12.69 3.63 -18.91
CA GLY A 475 11.83 2.53 -19.37
C GLY A 475 10.76 2.13 -18.35
N GLY A 476 10.44 3.01 -17.41
CA GLY A 476 9.29 2.85 -16.51
C GLY A 476 7.95 2.95 -17.25
N LEU A 477 7.91 3.39 -18.52
CA LEU A 477 6.72 3.33 -19.40
C LEU A 477 7.08 3.05 -20.86
#